data_AF-A0A2M7JVU3-F1
#
_entry.id   AF-A0A2M7JVU3-F1
#
_cell.length_a   1.000
_cell.length_b   1.000
_cell.length_c   1.000
_cell.angle_alpha   90.00
_cell.angle_beta   90.00
_cell.angle_gamma   90.00
#
_symmetry.space_group_name_H-M   'P 1'
#
loop_
_entity.id
_entity.type
_entity.pdbx_description
1 polymer ?
#
loop_
_entity_poly.entity_id
_entity_poly.type
_entity_poly.pdbx_seq_one_letter_code
_entity_poly.pdbx_strand_id
1 'polypeptide(L)'
;MEVETLARWAKKKGIALIGTGDFTHPIYFAELRSKLDPLGNGLFKLRKGDQGIQYILTTEVSNIYTQNGKVRRIHTLIFAPSFEVAEAIRSKLGNLGKLSSDGRPIFSFTAKELAKMIL
;
A
#
# COMPACT_ATOMS: atom_id res chain seq x y z
N MET A 1 -8.96 2.46 -7.94
CA MET A 1 -9.76 3.55 -7.34
C MET A 1 -8.89 4.79 -7.28
N GLU A 2 -9.38 5.95 -7.72
CA GLU A 2 -8.57 7.18 -7.75
C GLU A 2 -8.59 7.92 -6.40
N VAL A 3 -7.45 8.48 -6.00
CA VAL A 3 -7.31 9.16 -4.69
C VAL A 3 -8.25 10.35 -4.52
N GLU A 4 -8.56 11.07 -5.59
CA GLU A 4 -9.48 12.22 -5.56
C GLU A 4 -10.93 11.77 -5.32
N THR A 5 -11.33 10.64 -5.92
CA THR A 5 -12.64 10.03 -5.65
C THR A 5 -12.72 9.56 -4.20
N LEU A 6 -11.66 8.97 -3.67
CA LEU A 6 -11.59 8.55 -2.26
C LEU A 6 -11.77 9.76 -1.31
N ALA A 7 -11.10 10.89 -1.55
CA ALA A 7 -11.28 12.10 -0.75
C ALA A 7 -12.74 12.59 -0.75
N ARG A 8 -13.36 12.65 -1.92
CA ARG A 8 -14.74 13.12 -2.07
C ARG A 8 -15.71 12.30 -1.22
N TRP A 9 -15.55 10.98 -1.22
CA TRP A 9 -16.43 10.08 -0.45
C TRP A 9 -16.09 10.07 1.04
N ALA A 10 -14.80 10.13 1.39
CA ALA A 10 -14.39 10.22 2.78
C ALA A 10 -14.95 11.46 3.48
N LYS A 11 -14.92 12.61 2.79
CA LYS A 11 -15.55 13.83 3.31
C LYS A 11 -17.03 13.65 3.58
N LYS A 12 -17.78 13.09 2.62
CA LYS A 12 -19.21 12.78 2.81
C LYS A 12 -19.45 11.79 3.97
N LYS A 13 -18.50 10.90 4.21
CA LYS A 13 -18.57 9.88 5.27
C LYS A 13 -18.06 10.37 6.64
N GLY A 14 -17.44 11.55 6.71
CA GLY A 14 -16.81 12.07 7.93
C GLY A 14 -15.48 11.39 8.27
N ILE A 15 -14.78 10.82 7.28
CA ILE A 15 -13.47 10.18 7.45
C ILE A 15 -12.38 11.21 7.15
N ALA A 16 -11.48 11.45 8.09
CA ALA A 16 -10.38 12.42 7.95
C ALA A 16 -9.06 11.83 7.43
N LEU A 17 -8.86 10.51 7.60
CA LEU A 17 -7.64 9.79 7.20
C LEU A 17 -7.99 8.50 6.46
N ILE A 18 -7.34 8.25 5.32
CA ILE A 18 -7.55 7.09 4.46
C ILE A 18 -6.22 6.36 4.21
N GLY A 19 -6.23 5.03 4.21
CA GLY A 19 -5.13 4.24 3.64
C GLY A 19 -5.28 4.15 2.11
N THR A 20 -4.24 4.45 1.35
CA THR A 20 -4.32 4.45 -0.13
C THR A 20 -4.73 3.11 -0.72
N GLY A 21 -4.30 2.01 -0.09
CA GLY A 21 -4.34 0.68 -0.69
C GLY A 21 -3.28 0.52 -1.79
N ASP A 22 -3.00 -0.73 -2.13
CA ASP A 22 -2.35 -1.19 -3.35
C ASP A 22 -1.13 -0.38 -3.84
N PHE A 23 -0.35 0.25 -2.95
CA PHE A 23 0.81 1.05 -3.38
C PHE A 23 1.85 0.20 -4.11
N THR A 24 1.81 -1.12 -3.99
CA THR A 24 2.69 -2.03 -4.72
C THR A 24 2.44 -2.01 -6.22
N HIS A 25 1.20 -1.77 -6.64
CA HIS A 25 0.82 -1.79 -8.04
C HIS A 25 1.44 -0.61 -8.81
N PRO A 26 2.22 -0.84 -9.88
CA PRO A 26 3.05 0.20 -10.50
C PRO A 26 2.26 1.38 -11.06
N ILE A 27 1.11 1.12 -11.70
CA ILE A 27 0.26 2.17 -12.27
C ILE A 27 -0.34 3.03 -11.14
N TYR A 28 -0.76 2.39 -10.05
CA TYR A 28 -1.37 3.12 -8.94
C TYR A 28 -0.32 3.90 -8.16
N PHE A 29 0.87 3.33 -7.95
CA PHE A 29 1.97 4.03 -7.33
C PHE A 29 2.38 5.31 -8.08
N ALA A 30 2.39 5.27 -9.42
CA ALA A 30 2.63 6.45 -10.25
C ALA A 30 1.54 7.52 -10.06
N GLU A 31 0.27 7.10 -9.99
CA GLU A 31 -0.84 8.01 -9.65
C GLU A 31 -0.60 8.66 -8.27
N LEU A 32 -0.31 7.87 -7.23
CA LEU A 32 -0.06 8.35 -5.88
C LEU A 32 1.07 9.38 -5.85
N ARG A 33 2.22 9.07 -6.48
CA ARG A 33 3.37 10.00 -6.59
C ARG A 33 3.02 11.30 -7.30
N SER A 34 2.13 11.27 -8.29
CA SER A 34 1.74 12.47 -9.05
C SER A 34 0.71 13.34 -8.31
N LYS A 35 -0.16 12.72 -7.50
CA LYS A 35 -1.33 13.38 -6.90
C LYS A 35 -1.18 13.69 -5.42
N LEU A 36 -0.23 13.09 -4.70
CA LEU A 36 -0.06 13.27 -3.26
C LEU A 36 1.22 14.04 -2.91
N ASP A 37 1.08 15.01 -2.00
CA ASP A 37 2.21 15.72 -1.39
C ASP A 37 2.37 15.31 0.08
N PRO A 38 3.61 15.10 0.56
CA PRO A 38 3.87 14.72 1.95
C PRO A 38 3.60 15.89 2.90
N LEU A 39 3.12 15.58 4.10
CA LEU A 39 2.93 16.51 5.20
C LEU A 39 4.12 16.54 6.18
N GLY A 40 5.12 15.67 5.99
CA GLY A 40 6.32 15.58 6.83
C GLY A 40 6.17 14.73 8.10
N ASN A 41 4.96 14.24 8.39
CA ASN A 41 4.65 13.41 9.57
C ASN A 41 4.24 11.97 9.21
N GLY A 42 4.61 11.50 8.02
CA GLY A 42 4.20 10.19 7.48
C GLY A 42 2.84 10.18 6.77
N LEU A 43 2.14 11.30 6.79
CA LEU A 43 0.86 11.48 6.10
C LEU A 43 1.02 12.32 4.83
N PHE A 44 0.01 12.25 3.99
CA PHE A 44 -0.05 12.91 2.70
C PHE A 44 -1.38 13.63 2.51
N LYS A 45 -1.41 14.58 1.59
CA LYS A 45 -2.63 15.24 1.12
C LYS A 45 -2.65 15.30 -0.40
N LEU A 46 -3.82 15.51 -0.98
CA LEU A 46 -3.92 15.76 -2.42
C LEU A 46 -3.20 17.05 -2.79
N ARG A 47 -2.39 17.03 -3.85
CA ARG A 47 -1.73 18.22 -4.42
C ARG A 47 -2.73 19.24 -4.96
N LYS A 48 -3.83 18.77 -5.53
CA LYS A 48 -4.94 19.58 -6.06
C LYS A 48 -6.28 19.03 -5.57
N GLY A 49 -7.27 19.91 -5.42
CA GLY A 49 -8.60 19.54 -4.94
C GLY A 49 -8.74 19.67 -3.42
N ASP A 50 -9.50 18.77 -2.81
CA ASP A 50 -9.84 18.85 -1.38
C ASP A 50 -8.66 18.39 -0.51
N GLN A 51 -7.96 19.36 0.09
CA GLN A 51 -6.82 19.10 0.97
C GLN A 51 -7.20 18.79 2.42
N GLY A 52 -8.51 18.71 2.74
CA GLY A 52 -8.99 18.38 4.09
C GLY A 52 -8.85 16.89 4.46
N ILE A 53 -8.59 16.03 3.47
CA ILE A 53 -8.41 14.59 3.67
C ILE A 53 -6.92 14.24 3.67
N GLN A 54 -6.52 13.47 4.68
CA GLN A 54 -5.18 12.94 4.80
C GLN A 54 -5.10 11.50 4.32
N TYR A 55 -3.93 11.09 3.87
CA TYR A 55 -3.64 9.75 3.38
C TYR A 55 -2.43 9.17 4.08
N ILE A 56 -2.41 7.85 4.25
CA ILE A 56 -1.23 7.07 4.59
C ILE A 56 -1.04 6.00 3.51
N LEU A 57 0.21 5.78 3.08
CA LEU A 57 0.49 4.78 2.05
C LEU A 57 0.29 3.38 2.65
N THR A 58 -0.68 2.64 2.12
CA THR A 58 -0.97 1.27 2.56
C THR A 58 -1.02 0.28 1.40
N THR A 59 -0.74 -0.98 1.69
CA THR A 59 -0.97 -2.10 0.77
C THR A 59 -1.34 -3.35 1.57
N GLU A 60 -2.03 -4.28 0.92
CA GLU A 60 -2.26 -5.62 1.43
C GLU A 60 -1.47 -6.60 0.55
N VAL A 61 -0.81 -7.58 1.17
CA VAL A 61 -0.19 -8.69 0.45
C VAL A 61 -0.72 -10.02 0.99
N SER A 62 -0.79 -11.04 0.14
CA SER A 62 -1.19 -12.39 0.54
C SER A 62 0.02 -13.32 0.57
N ASN A 63 0.21 -14.03 1.67
CA ASN A 63 1.21 -15.09 1.82
C ASN A 63 0.49 -16.44 1.85
N ILE A 64 0.73 -17.25 0.82
CA ILE A 64 0.17 -18.60 0.70
C ILE A 64 1.30 -19.63 0.72
N TYR A 65 1.46 -20.33 1.83
CA TYR A 65 2.59 -21.25 2.05
C TYR A 65 2.20 -22.43 2.94
N THR A 66 2.94 -23.54 2.86
CA THR A 66 2.74 -24.70 3.73
C THR A 66 3.67 -24.62 4.94
N GLN A 67 3.11 -24.83 6.13
CA GLN A 67 3.88 -24.89 7.38
C GLN A 67 3.35 -26.03 8.25
N ASN A 68 4.25 -26.94 8.67
CA ASN A 68 3.93 -28.11 9.48
C ASN A 68 2.77 -28.94 8.87
N GLY A 69 2.83 -29.18 7.56
CA GLY A 69 1.81 -29.96 6.84
C GLY A 69 0.47 -29.25 6.61
N LYS A 70 0.31 -27.97 7.00
CA LYS A 70 -0.92 -27.20 6.80
C LYS A 70 -0.68 -25.99 5.89
N VAL A 71 -1.58 -25.79 4.92
CA VAL A 71 -1.58 -24.59 4.07
C VAL A 71 -2.04 -23.39 4.90
N ARG A 72 -1.27 -22.31 4.83
CA ARG A 72 -1.58 -21.00 5.41
C ARG A 72 -1.92 -20.05 4.28
N ARG A 73 -2.92 -19.20 4.51
CA ARG A 73 -3.30 -18.09 3.64
C ARG A 73 -3.43 -16.87 4.55
N ILE A 74 -2.40 -16.03 4.57
CA ILE A 74 -2.29 -14.91 5.52
C ILE A 74 -2.28 -13.62 4.73
N HIS A 75 -3.12 -12.68 5.12
CA HIS A 75 -3.09 -11.34 4.58
C HIS A 75 -2.34 -10.43 5.55
N THR A 76 -1.40 -9.65 5.02
CA THR A 76 -0.60 -8.72 5.80
C THR A 76 -0.81 -7.31 5.27
N LEU A 77 -1.20 -6.39 6.16
CA LEU A 77 -1.27 -4.97 5.87
C LEU A 77 0.08 -4.32 6.14
N ILE A 78 0.54 -3.50 5.20
CA ILE A 78 1.81 -2.80 5.27
C ILE A 78 1.53 -1.31 5.16
N PHE A 79 2.11 -0.52 6.08
CA PHE A 79 1.99 0.92 6.14
C PHE A 79 3.38 1.51 5.90
N ALA A 80 3.50 2.43 4.93
CA ALA A 80 4.76 3.07 4.60
C ALA A 80 4.71 4.56 4.98
N PRO A 81 5.70 5.08 5.73
CA PRO A 81 5.72 6.47 6.18
C PRO A 81 6.18 7.45 5.07
N SER A 82 6.76 6.95 3.98
CA SER A 82 7.20 7.80 2.87
C SER A 82 7.14 7.04 1.55
N PHE A 83 7.16 7.77 0.43
CA PHE A 83 7.25 7.13 -0.87
C PHE A 83 8.60 6.44 -1.09
N GLU A 84 9.66 6.87 -0.41
CA GLU A 84 10.98 6.25 -0.47
C GLU A 84 10.95 4.86 0.18
N VAL A 85 10.29 4.74 1.35
CA VAL A 85 10.07 3.44 2.00
C VAL A 85 9.13 2.57 1.17
N ALA A 86 8.04 3.12 0.65
CA ALA A 86 7.13 2.39 -0.23
C ALA A 86 7.85 1.85 -1.48
N GLU A 87 8.74 2.64 -2.09
CA GLU A 87 9.54 2.22 -3.24
C GLU A 87 10.55 1.12 -2.87
N ALA A 88 11.20 1.21 -1.72
CA ALA A 88 12.10 0.17 -1.23
C ALA A 88 11.36 -1.17 -1.03
N ILE A 89 10.15 -1.13 -0.46
CA ILE A 89 9.29 -2.30 -0.32
C ILE A 89 8.90 -2.85 -1.70
N ARG A 90 8.48 -1.99 -2.63
CA ARG A 90 8.14 -2.37 -4.02
C ARG A 90 9.29 -3.06 -4.72
N SER A 91 10.49 -2.49 -4.65
CA SER A 91 11.70 -3.06 -5.27
C SER A 91 11.98 -4.46 -4.72
N LYS A 92 11.93 -4.62 -3.40
CA LYS A 92 12.22 -5.90 -2.75
C LYS A 92 11.19 -6.97 -3.07
N LEU A 93 9.90 -6.62 -3.04
CA LEU A 93 8.81 -7.55 -3.36
C LEU A 93 8.69 -7.84 -4.86
N GLY A 94 9.05 -6.89 -5.74
CA GLY A 94 9.02 -7.04 -7.18
C GLY A 94 10.01 -8.10 -7.70
N ASN A 95 11.08 -8.36 -6.96
CA ASN A 95 12.02 -9.44 -7.26
C ASN A 95 11.46 -10.84 -6.94
N LEU A 96 10.36 -10.93 -6.20
CA LEU A 96 9.81 -12.18 -5.67
C LEU A 96 8.41 -12.49 -6.20
N GLY A 97 7.81 -11.60 -6.99
CA GLY A 97 6.47 -11.78 -7.52
C GLY A 97 6.04 -10.68 -8.47
N LYS A 98 4.89 -10.90 -9.12
CA LYS A 98 4.35 -9.98 -10.12
C LYS A 98 3.44 -8.93 -9.47
N LEU A 99 3.98 -7.74 -9.22
CA LEU A 99 3.22 -6.64 -8.60
C LEU A 99 2.16 -6.00 -9.54
N SER A 100 2.21 -6.29 -10.84
CA SER A 100 1.34 -5.68 -11.84
C SER A 100 0.08 -6.48 -12.17
N SER A 101 -0.07 -7.70 -11.65
CA SER A 101 -1.23 -8.55 -11.96
C SER A 101 -2.42 -8.35 -11.02
N ASP A 102 -2.18 -7.89 -9.80
CA ASP A 102 -3.19 -7.73 -8.75
C ASP A 102 -2.77 -6.56 -7.85
N GLY A 103 -3.75 -5.84 -7.30
CA GLY A 103 -3.53 -4.83 -6.25
C GLY A 103 -3.00 -5.47 -4.95
N ARG A 104 -3.39 -6.72 -4.67
CA ARG A 104 -2.86 -7.57 -3.61
C ARG A 104 -1.99 -8.69 -4.18
N PRO A 105 -0.66 -8.48 -4.30
CA PRO A 105 0.23 -9.53 -4.78
C PRO A 105 0.25 -10.73 -3.83
N ILE A 106 0.37 -11.92 -4.41
CA ILE A 106 0.42 -13.19 -3.72
C ILE A 106 1.85 -13.73 -3.73
N PHE A 107 2.35 -14.12 -2.57
CA PHE A 107 3.70 -14.66 -2.38
C PHE A 107 3.66 -16.04 -1.71
N SER A 108 4.64 -16.87 -2.02
CA SER A 108 4.79 -18.23 -1.47
C SER A 108 5.72 -18.34 -0.25
N PHE A 109 6.36 -17.24 0.14
CA PHE A 109 7.18 -17.17 1.36
C PHE A 109 6.32 -16.90 2.60
N THR A 110 6.89 -17.17 3.77
CA THR A 110 6.20 -17.06 5.06
C THR A 110 5.98 -15.60 5.49
N ALA A 111 4.99 -15.36 6.34
CA ALA A 111 4.79 -14.03 6.94
C ALA A 111 6.01 -13.56 7.77
N LYS A 112 6.77 -14.50 8.34
CA LYS A 112 8.04 -14.22 9.04
C LYS A 112 9.11 -13.68 8.08
N GLU A 113 9.23 -14.27 6.89
CA GLU A 113 10.15 -13.80 5.85
C GLU A 113 9.70 -12.44 5.32
N LEU A 114 8.39 -12.23 5.13
CA LEU A 114 7.86 -10.92 4.76
C LEU A 114 8.34 -9.84 5.75
N ALA A 115 8.10 -10.04 7.05
CA ALA A 115 8.46 -9.09 8.08
C ALA A 115 9.97 -8.80 8.08
N LYS A 116 10.82 -9.83 7.98
CA LYS A 116 12.29 -9.66 7.87
C LYS A 116 12.74 -8.90 6.63
N MET A 117 11.93 -8.92 5.57
CA MET A 117 12.29 -8.21 4.34
C MET A 117 11.95 -6.73 4.42
N ILE A 118 10.87 -6.34 5.11
CA ILE A 118 10.32 -4.98 5.05
C ILE A 118 10.51 -4.17 6.35
N LEU A 119 10.97 -4.80 7.43
CA LEU A 119 11.33 -4.19 8.72
C LEU A 119 12.82 -4.40 8.99
#